data_AF-A0A1Y3B488-F1
#
_entry.id   AF-A0A1Y3B488-F1
#
_cell.length_a   1.000
_cell.length_b   1.000
_cell.length_c   1.000
_cell.angle_alpha   90.00
_cell.angle_beta   90.00
_cell.angle_gamma   90.00
#
_symmetry.space_group_name_H-M   'P 1'
#
loop_
_entity.id
_entity.type
_entity.pdbx_description
1 polymer ?
#
loop_
_entity_poly.entity_id
_entity_poly.type
_entity_poly.pdbx_seq_one_letter_code
_entity_poly.pdbx_strand_id
1 'polypeptide(L)'
;ALFHKDPDGKDDFHHPNLRSKLSLSAPTTTTTSGLLGNFEESVLNGRLDPASIVHGFAAEIGASGGFCPSHKTFPVTVFFYTLQDTDKGEKMSSPYLGHINLGEKGYHIPRQGTVQVTLFNPNGTVVKMFVVRYDLSDMPPNCRTFLRQRTLFMPNDANEHHPDSRKWLRYLIHLRFQSSKSGRIRLHTDIRILVFRKHDLDVATMNGGAPYELRSFVQMPSNPKYSKNIKT
;
A
#
# COMPACT_ATOMS: atom_id res chain seq x y z
N ALA A 1 -44.74 -26.70 -44.82
CA ALA A 1 -45.48 -27.30 -43.68
C ALA A 1 -44.83 -28.64 -43.38
N LEU A 2 -44.49 -29.07 -42.17
CA LEU A 2 -44.43 -28.47 -40.84
C LEU A 2 -43.55 -29.44 -40.02
N PHE A 3 -42.56 -28.88 -39.34
CA PHE A 3 -41.68 -29.35 -38.26
C PHE A 3 -41.68 -30.83 -37.80
N HIS A 4 -40.47 -31.40 -37.74
CA HIS A 4 -40.10 -32.56 -36.92
C HIS A 4 -39.05 -32.14 -35.87
N LYS A 5 -39.46 -32.29 -34.59
CA LYS A 5 -38.73 -32.80 -33.42
C LYS A 5 -37.39 -32.16 -33.00
N ASP A 6 -37.42 -31.62 -31.78
CA ASP A 6 -36.36 -30.97 -31.00
C ASP A 6 -35.09 -31.82 -30.79
N PRO A 7 -33.92 -31.16 -30.64
CA PRO A 7 -32.79 -31.73 -29.91
C PRO A 7 -32.62 -31.07 -28.53
N ASP A 8 -32.61 -31.92 -27.51
CA ASP A 8 -31.99 -31.69 -26.21
C ASP A 8 -30.49 -31.35 -26.35
N GLY A 9 -30.00 -30.47 -25.46
CA GLY A 9 -28.56 -30.24 -25.28
C GLY A 9 -28.22 -28.83 -24.79
N LYS A 10 -28.56 -28.52 -23.53
CA LYS A 10 -28.01 -27.36 -22.80
C LYS A 10 -26.66 -27.75 -22.20
N ASP A 11 -25.57 -27.16 -22.69
CA ASP A 11 -24.30 -27.12 -21.99
C ASP A 11 -24.15 -25.76 -21.28
N ASP A 12 -24.59 -25.72 -20.02
CA ASP A 12 -24.38 -24.59 -19.11
C ASP A 12 -22.93 -24.63 -18.58
N PHE A 13 -22.03 -23.84 -19.17
CA PHE A 13 -20.73 -23.54 -18.57
C PHE A 13 -20.90 -22.57 -17.39
N HIS A 14 -21.10 -23.12 -16.20
CA HIS A 14 -21.06 -22.39 -14.94
C HIS A 14 -19.64 -21.91 -14.62
N HIS A 15 -19.35 -20.63 -14.87
CA HIS A 15 -18.24 -19.92 -14.21
C HIS A 15 -18.68 -19.56 -12.78
N PRO A 16 -17.97 -19.99 -11.72
CA PRO A 16 -18.29 -19.58 -10.36
C PRO A 16 -17.95 -18.09 -10.21
N ASN A 17 -18.98 -17.28 -9.98
CA ASN A 17 -18.88 -15.88 -9.58
C ASN A 17 -18.08 -15.78 -8.27
N LEU A 18 -16.79 -15.48 -8.36
CA LEU A 18 -15.98 -15.10 -7.20
C LEU A 18 -16.27 -13.64 -6.83
N ARG A 19 -17.53 -13.33 -6.48
CA ARG A 19 -17.87 -12.09 -5.78
C ARG A 19 -17.39 -12.22 -4.34
N SER A 20 -16.11 -11.94 -4.12
CA SER A 20 -15.59 -11.73 -2.76
C SER A 20 -16.34 -10.54 -2.14
N LYS A 21 -16.98 -10.79 -1.00
CA LYS A 21 -17.78 -9.83 -0.24
C LYS A 21 -16.88 -8.69 0.25
N LEU A 22 -16.80 -7.60 -0.51
CA LEU A 22 -16.32 -6.33 -0.02
C LEU A 22 -17.50 -5.60 0.63
N SER A 23 -17.30 -5.18 1.88
CA SER A 23 -18.28 -4.48 2.69
C SER A 23 -18.87 -3.29 1.95
N LEU A 24 -20.18 -3.33 1.70
CA LEU A 24 -20.95 -2.23 1.12
C LEU A 24 -21.29 -1.22 2.23
N SER A 25 -20.65 -0.07 2.21
CA SER A 25 -21.22 1.14 2.81
C SER A 25 -20.77 2.36 2.03
N ALA A 26 -21.79 3.04 1.47
CA ALA A 26 -21.82 4.29 0.71
C ALA A 26 -21.87 4.16 -0.84
N PRO A 27 -22.79 4.90 -1.51
CA PRO A 27 -23.08 4.79 -2.93
C PRO A 27 -21.98 5.39 -3.83
N THR A 28 -21.87 4.83 -5.02
CA THR A 28 -21.00 5.26 -6.12
C THR A 28 -21.47 6.60 -6.67
N THR A 29 -20.67 7.65 -6.52
CA THR A 29 -20.78 8.87 -7.34
C THR A 29 -19.43 9.22 -7.92
N THR A 30 -19.36 9.08 -9.24
CA THR A 30 -18.29 9.55 -10.10
C THR A 30 -18.32 11.08 -10.13
N THR A 31 -17.44 11.74 -9.36
CA THR A 31 -17.14 13.16 -9.52
C THR A 31 -15.65 13.42 -9.32
N THR A 32 -14.95 13.57 -10.44
CA THR A 32 -13.64 14.20 -10.55
C THR A 32 -13.80 15.70 -10.35
N SER A 33 -13.77 16.16 -9.09
CA SER A 33 -13.40 17.54 -8.70
C SER A 33 -13.44 17.65 -7.17
N GLY A 34 -12.24 17.77 -6.59
CA GLY A 34 -11.93 18.05 -5.18
C GLY A 34 -13.00 17.88 -4.12
N LEU A 35 -13.14 16.68 -3.53
CA LEU A 35 -13.83 16.49 -2.25
C LEU A 35 -13.12 15.43 -1.37
N LEU A 36 -12.23 15.94 -0.50
CA LEU A 36 -11.93 15.42 0.85
C LEU A 36 -11.44 13.96 1.03
N GLY A 37 -10.45 13.55 0.24
CA GLY A 37 -9.61 12.39 0.51
C GLY A 37 -8.27 12.50 -0.22
N ASN A 38 -7.16 12.27 0.48
CA ASN A 38 -5.81 12.32 -0.10
C ASN A 38 -5.68 11.20 -1.18
N PHE A 39 -5.12 11.47 -2.39
CA PHE A 39 -4.90 10.41 -3.41
C PHE A 39 -4.19 9.19 -2.82
N GLU A 40 -3.16 9.45 -1.98
CA GLU A 40 -2.45 8.41 -1.26
C GLU A 40 -3.42 7.57 -0.43
N GLU A 41 -4.36 8.20 0.27
CA GLU A 41 -5.36 7.53 1.10
C GLU A 41 -6.41 6.78 0.25
N SER A 42 -6.82 7.33 -0.88
CA SER A 42 -7.75 6.67 -1.81
C SER A 42 -7.14 5.40 -2.40
N VAL A 43 -5.90 5.45 -2.87
CA VAL A 43 -5.18 4.24 -3.33
C VAL A 43 -4.93 3.28 -2.17
N LEU A 44 -4.44 3.78 -1.03
CA LEU A 44 -4.17 2.96 0.15
C LEU A 44 -5.41 2.35 0.77
N ASN A 45 -6.62 2.80 0.42
CA ASN A 45 -7.88 2.21 0.85
C ASN A 45 -8.58 1.42 -0.27
N GLY A 46 -8.02 1.35 -1.48
CA GLY A 46 -8.60 0.63 -2.61
C GLY A 46 -9.86 1.30 -3.16
N ARG A 47 -9.95 2.63 -3.05
CA ARG A 47 -11.08 3.44 -3.55
C ARG A 47 -10.92 3.85 -5.02
N LEU A 48 -9.83 3.44 -5.67
CA LEU A 48 -9.52 3.76 -7.06
C LEU A 48 -9.34 2.48 -7.86
N ASP A 49 -9.89 2.48 -9.07
CA ASP A 49 -9.72 1.40 -10.02
C ASP A 49 -8.32 1.44 -10.66
N PRO A 50 -7.61 0.31 -10.71
CA PRO A 50 -6.31 0.23 -11.34
C PRO A 50 -6.45 0.23 -12.87
N ALA A 51 -5.50 0.88 -13.55
CA ALA A 51 -5.38 0.81 -15.01
C ALA A 51 -4.87 -0.56 -15.47
N SER A 52 -3.99 -1.19 -14.69
CA SER A 52 -3.53 -2.56 -14.95
C SER A 52 -3.06 -3.27 -13.68
N ILE A 53 -3.03 -4.60 -13.74
CA ILE A 53 -2.57 -5.48 -12.66
C ILE A 53 -1.43 -6.34 -13.20
N VAL A 54 -0.34 -6.43 -12.46
CA VAL A 54 0.85 -7.22 -12.81
C VAL A 54 1.19 -8.17 -11.67
N HIS A 55 1.51 -9.42 -12.04
CA HIS A 55 1.92 -10.49 -11.14
C HIS A 55 3.43 -10.78 -11.26
N GLY A 56 3.94 -11.69 -10.43
CA GLY A 56 5.34 -12.14 -10.45
C GLY A 56 6.27 -11.35 -9.53
N PHE A 57 5.83 -10.22 -8.98
CA PHE A 57 6.57 -9.54 -7.92
C PHE A 57 6.50 -10.35 -6.61
N ALA A 58 7.53 -10.23 -5.80
CA ALA A 58 7.61 -10.86 -4.49
C ALA A 58 8.13 -9.87 -3.45
N ALA A 59 7.78 -10.09 -2.18
CA ALA A 59 8.32 -9.33 -1.07
C ALA A 59 8.81 -10.25 0.03
N GLU A 60 10.05 -10.06 0.46
CA GLU A 60 10.57 -10.68 1.68
C GLU A 60 10.34 -9.73 2.86
N ILE A 61 9.77 -10.27 3.94
CA ILE A 61 9.51 -9.57 5.19
C ILE A 61 10.38 -10.17 6.28
N GLY A 62 11.17 -9.32 6.93
CA GLY A 62 11.94 -9.63 8.12
C GLY A 62 11.59 -8.67 9.25
N ALA A 63 11.85 -9.07 10.49
CA ALA A 63 11.84 -8.17 11.64
C ALA A 63 12.96 -8.50 12.62
N SER A 64 13.34 -7.52 13.42
CA SER A 64 14.34 -7.65 14.49
C SER A 64 13.96 -6.78 15.68
N GLY A 65 14.46 -7.12 16.86
CA GLY A 65 14.15 -6.45 18.13
C GLY A 65 14.45 -7.38 19.29
N GLY A 66 13.53 -7.49 20.25
CA GLY A 66 13.66 -8.45 21.37
C GLY A 66 13.72 -9.93 20.95
N PHE A 67 13.38 -10.24 19.69
CA PHE A 67 13.66 -11.50 19.02
C PHE A 67 13.72 -11.25 17.50
N CYS A 68 14.24 -12.19 16.73
CA CYS A 68 14.34 -12.10 15.26
C CYS A 68 13.52 -13.22 14.62
N PRO A 69 12.23 -12.97 14.26
CA PRO A 69 11.42 -13.98 13.58
C PRO A 69 12.00 -14.31 12.19
N SER A 70 11.84 -15.56 11.76
CA SER A 70 12.30 -16.01 10.43
C SER A 70 11.70 -15.14 9.33
N HIS A 71 12.50 -14.85 8.30
CA HIS A 71 12.03 -14.11 7.15
C HIS A 71 10.93 -14.90 6.41
N LYS A 72 9.99 -14.18 5.81
CA LYS A 72 8.92 -14.79 5.00
C LYS A 72 8.76 -14.06 3.69
N THR A 73 8.68 -14.83 2.62
CA THR A 73 8.42 -14.32 1.27
C THR A 73 6.95 -14.46 0.92
N PHE A 74 6.38 -13.39 0.37
CA PHE A 74 4.98 -13.31 -0.04
C PHE A 74 4.89 -12.86 -1.49
N PRO A 75 3.91 -13.34 -2.27
CA PRO A 75 3.61 -12.77 -3.57
C PRO A 75 3.10 -11.33 -3.41
N VAL A 76 3.44 -10.47 -4.36
CA VAL A 76 2.96 -9.09 -4.43
C VAL A 76 2.06 -8.95 -5.66
N THR A 77 0.83 -8.48 -5.46
CA THR A 77 -0.01 -8.01 -6.56
C THR A 77 0.29 -6.54 -6.79
N VAL A 78 0.71 -6.18 -8.01
CA VAL A 78 1.06 -4.79 -8.36
C VAL A 78 -0.07 -4.18 -9.18
N PHE A 79 -0.58 -3.03 -8.73
CA PHE A 79 -1.61 -2.27 -9.42
C PHE A 79 -1.01 -0.98 -9.97
N PHE A 80 -1.16 -0.72 -11.26
CA PHE A 80 -0.75 0.55 -11.86
C PHE A 80 -1.94 1.50 -11.95
N TYR A 81 -1.70 2.77 -11.65
CA TYR A 81 -2.69 3.83 -11.77
C TYR A 81 -2.25 4.86 -12.81
N THR A 82 -3.21 5.47 -13.49
CA THR A 82 -2.98 6.62 -14.36
C THR A 82 -3.38 7.88 -13.61
N LEU A 83 -2.42 8.78 -13.42
CA LEU A 83 -2.66 10.12 -12.90
C LEU A 83 -2.76 11.05 -14.11
N GLN A 84 -3.93 11.65 -14.32
CA GLN A 84 -4.10 12.72 -15.30
C GLN A 84 -4.02 14.04 -14.54
N ASP A 85 -3.02 14.86 -14.84
CA ASP A 85 -2.98 16.25 -14.34
C ASP A 85 -3.67 17.13 -15.40
N THR A 86 -4.83 17.69 -15.06
CA THR A 86 -5.70 18.43 -15.98
C THR A 86 -5.12 19.76 -16.43
N ASP A 87 -4.06 20.27 -15.79
CA ASP A 87 -3.66 21.66 -15.97
C ASP A 87 -2.41 21.86 -16.85
N LYS A 88 -1.65 20.79 -17.19
CA LYS A 88 -0.43 20.92 -18.01
C LYS A 88 -0.17 19.84 -19.07
N GLY A 89 -1.01 18.81 -19.19
CA GLY A 89 -0.80 17.76 -20.20
C GLY A 89 0.50 16.95 -20.04
N GLU A 90 1.23 17.15 -18.93
CA GLU A 90 2.42 16.37 -18.62
C GLU A 90 1.99 14.99 -18.10
N LYS A 91 2.52 13.94 -18.72
CA LYS A 91 2.31 12.56 -18.30
C LYS A 91 2.93 12.35 -16.93
N MET A 92 2.15 12.57 -15.89
CA MET A 92 2.56 12.20 -14.54
C MET A 92 2.87 10.70 -14.53
N SER A 93 4.00 10.32 -13.95
CA SER A 93 4.41 8.93 -13.88
C SER A 93 3.34 8.09 -13.19
N SER A 94 2.86 7.04 -13.84
CA SER A 94 1.94 6.09 -13.23
C SER A 94 2.52 5.50 -11.94
N PRO A 95 1.95 5.81 -10.77
CA PRO A 95 2.36 5.14 -9.55
C PRO A 95 1.89 3.70 -9.60
N TYR A 96 2.60 2.83 -8.91
CA TYR A 96 2.14 1.47 -8.68
C TYR A 96 2.02 1.16 -7.19
N LEU A 97 0.95 0.43 -6.86
CA LEU A 97 0.65 -0.07 -5.54
C LEU A 97 1.03 -1.56 -5.49
N GLY A 98 2.03 -1.91 -4.69
CA GLY A 98 2.28 -3.28 -4.27
C GLY A 98 1.37 -3.63 -3.10
N HIS A 99 0.57 -4.68 -3.26
CA HIS A 99 -0.28 -5.24 -2.21
C HIS A 99 0.24 -6.62 -1.81
N ILE A 100 0.58 -6.77 -0.53
CA ILE A 100 1.08 -8.02 0.06
C ILE A 100 0.03 -8.52 1.04
N ASN A 101 -0.63 -9.63 0.74
CA ASN A 101 -1.60 -10.24 1.65
C ASN A 101 -0.87 -11.13 2.68
N LEU A 102 -1.03 -10.82 3.97
CA LEU A 102 -0.39 -11.56 5.07
C LEU A 102 -1.23 -12.72 5.60
N GLY A 103 -2.46 -12.87 5.12
CA GLY A 103 -3.43 -13.86 5.58
C GLY A 103 -3.83 -13.69 7.05
N GLU A 104 -4.60 -14.65 7.56
CA GLU A 104 -5.14 -14.59 8.92
C GLU A 104 -4.07 -14.67 10.00
N LYS A 105 -3.00 -15.45 9.76
CA LYS A 105 -1.89 -15.64 10.70
C LYS A 105 -1.10 -14.34 10.86
N GLY A 106 -0.92 -13.58 9.78
CA GLY A 106 -0.06 -12.40 9.78
C GLY A 106 1.42 -12.76 9.96
N TYR A 107 2.21 -11.76 10.33
CA TYR A 107 3.64 -11.91 10.61
C TYR A 107 3.95 -11.44 12.05
N HIS A 108 4.31 -12.37 12.92
CA HIS A 108 4.60 -12.07 14.33
C HIS A 108 5.94 -11.34 14.46
N ILE A 109 5.96 -10.26 15.24
CA ILE A 109 7.12 -9.37 15.40
C ILE A 109 7.29 -8.94 16.87
N PRO A 110 8.49 -8.49 17.28
CA PRO A 110 8.70 -7.92 18.60
C PRO A 110 7.83 -6.70 18.88
N ARG A 111 7.69 -6.30 20.15
CA ARG A 111 6.94 -5.08 20.52
C ARG A 111 7.63 -3.79 20.08
N GLN A 112 8.95 -3.81 19.90
CA GLN A 112 9.75 -2.71 19.41
C GLN A 112 10.91 -3.25 18.57
N GLY A 113 11.33 -2.50 17.56
CA GLY A 113 12.45 -2.88 16.71
C GLY A 113 12.33 -2.38 15.28
N THR A 114 12.71 -3.22 14.32
CA THR A 114 12.67 -2.87 12.90
C THR A 114 11.90 -3.90 12.09
N VAL A 115 11.15 -3.43 11.09
CA VAL A 115 10.58 -4.25 10.04
C VAL A 115 11.34 -3.95 8.75
N GLN A 116 11.88 -4.99 8.12
CA GLN A 116 12.48 -4.92 6.80
C GLN A 116 11.50 -5.49 5.78
N VAL A 117 11.25 -4.77 4.70
CA VAL A 117 10.49 -5.27 3.54
C VAL A 117 11.30 -5.04 2.27
N THR A 118 11.69 -6.13 1.61
CA THR A 118 12.44 -6.10 0.36
C THR A 118 11.52 -6.47 -0.78
N LEU A 119 11.27 -5.53 -1.70
CA LEU A 119 10.44 -5.74 -2.89
C LEU A 119 11.32 -6.21 -4.05
N PHE A 120 10.94 -7.32 -4.68
CA PHE A 120 11.59 -7.90 -5.84
C PHE A 120 10.69 -7.80 -7.07
N ASN A 121 11.30 -7.53 -8.23
CA ASN A 121 10.61 -7.64 -9.52
C ASN A 121 10.49 -9.12 -9.95
N PRO A 122 9.75 -9.42 -11.03
CA PRO A 122 9.61 -10.80 -11.53
C PRO A 122 10.92 -11.48 -11.91
N ASN A 123 11.98 -10.70 -12.17
CA ASN A 123 13.31 -11.21 -12.47
C ASN A 123 14.14 -11.49 -11.20
N GLY A 124 13.57 -11.35 -10.00
CA GLY A 124 14.27 -11.53 -8.72
C GLY A 124 15.21 -10.38 -8.34
N THR A 125 15.21 -9.27 -9.08
CA THR A 125 16.03 -8.08 -8.77
C THR A 125 15.35 -7.25 -7.69
N VAL A 126 16.14 -6.76 -6.73
CA VAL A 126 15.65 -5.84 -5.70
C VAL A 126 15.24 -4.51 -6.32
N VAL A 127 13.97 -4.16 -6.15
CA VAL A 127 13.40 -2.86 -6.55
C VAL A 127 13.59 -1.83 -5.44
N LYS A 128 13.25 -2.20 -4.20
CA LYS A 128 13.37 -1.33 -3.03
C LYS A 128 13.42 -2.13 -1.75
N MET A 129 14.32 -1.74 -0.85
CA MET A 129 14.34 -2.20 0.54
C MET A 129 13.81 -1.08 1.45
N PHE A 130 12.81 -1.41 2.25
CA PHE A 130 12.27 -0.56 3.30
C PHE A 130 12.79 -1.06 4.64
N VAL A 131 13.32 -0.16 5.47
CA VAL A 131 13.71 -0.43 6.85
C VAL A 131 12.94 0.53 7.74
N VAL A 132 11.94 0.00 8.42
CA VAL A 132 10.96 0.78 9.19
C VAL A 132 11.16 0.52 10.67
N ARG A 133 11.61 1.54 11.41
CA ARG A 133 11.70 1.48 12.88
C ARG A 133 10.33 1.69 13.51
N TYR A 134 10.02 0.94 14.56
CA TYR A 134 8.77 1.06 15.28
C TYR A 134 8.95 0.79 16.77
N ASP A 135 8.10 1.42 17.57
CA ASP A 135 7.94 1.15 19.01
C ASP A 135 6.45 1.09 19.35
N LEU A 136 6.02 -0.11 19.76
CA LEU A 136 4.66 -0.43 20.19
C LEU A 136 4.69 -1.09 21.58
N SER A 137 5.73 -0.79 22.37
CA SER A 137 5.89 -1.26 23.74
C SER A 137 4.69 -0.89 24.63
N ASP A 138 4.06 0.25 24.39
CA ASP A 138 2.86 0.75 25.09
C ASP A 138 1.53 0.26 24.50
N MET A 139 1.52 -0.54 23.42
CA MET A 139 0.30 -0.97 22.76
C MET A 139 -0.53 -1.95 23.64
N PRO A 140 -1.78 -1.61 24.03
CA PRO A 140 -2.59 -2.49 24.86
C PRO A 140 -3.01 -3.76 24.12
N PRO A 141 -3.42 -4.83 24.83
CA PRO A 141 -3.98 -6.03 24.21
C PRO A 141 -5.22 -5.74 23.35
N ASN A 142 -5.47 -6.58 22.33
CA ASN A 142 -6.61 -6.48 21.41
C ASN A 142 -6.80 -5.11 20.76
N CYS A 143 -5.70 -4.42 20.45
CA CYS A 143 -5.70 -3.15 19.74
C CYS A 143 -5.17 -3.33 18.32
N ARG A 144 -5.41 -2.33 17.49
CA ARG A 144 -4.83 -2.16 16.16
C ARG A 144 -4.26 -0.75 16.02
N THR A 145 -3.27 -0.62 15.15
CA THR A 145 -2.76 0.66 14.69
C THR A 145 -2.10 0.47 13.33
N PHE A 146 -1.59 1.55 12.76
CA PHE A 146 -0.77 1.48 11.57
C PHE A 146 0.43 2.41 11.69
N LEU A 147 1.44 2.15 10.88
CA LEU A 147 2.59 3.01 10.70
C LEU A 147 2.80 3.22 9.20
N ARG A 148 3.06 4.46 8.81
CA ARG A 148 3.41 4.83 7.44
C ARG A 148 4.82 5.41 7.42
N GLN A 149 5.70 4.84 6.61
CA GLN A 149 6.96 5.50 6.26
C GLN A 149 6.82 6.13 4.87
N ARG A 150 7.02 7.44 4.79
CA ARG A 150 7.03 8.22 3.55
C ARG A 150 8.47 8.58 3.24
N THR A 151 8.90 8.34 2.00
CA THR A 151 10.21 8.79 1.51
C THR A 151 9.99 9.85 0.45
N LEU A 152 10.47 11.05 0.74
CA LEU A 152 10.34 12.24 -0.10
C LEU A 152 11.68 12.55 -0.75
N PHE A 153 11.66 12.91 -2.04
CA PHE A 153 12.79 13.51 -2.73
C PHE A 153 12.61 15.03 -2.75
N MET A 154 13.23 15.71 -1.80
CA MET A 154 12.89 17.09 -1.45
C MET A 154 14.14 17.96 -1.31
N PRO A 155 14.04 19.30 -1.50
CA PRO A 155 15.12 20.24 -1.24
C PRO A 155 15.66 20.10 0.18
N ASN A 156 16.95 20.33 0.40
CA ASN A 156 17.59 20.21 1.72
C ASN A 156 17.02 21.20 2.76
N ASP A 157 16.58 22.38 2.32
CA ASP A 157 16.01 23.44 3.15
C ASP A 157 14.51 23.23 3.47
N ALA A 158 13.84 22.33 2.76
CA ALA A 158 12.44 22.01 2.99
C ALA A 158 12.22 21.04 4.17
N ASN A 159 10.98 20.93 4.64
CA ASN A 159 10.57 19.96 5.66
C ASN A 159 9.32 19.17 5.24
N GLU A 160 8.94 18.14 6.00
CA GLU A 160 7.82 17.25 5.64
C GLU A 160 6.45 17.95 5.57
N HIS A 161 6.31 19.09 6.23
CA HIS A 161 5.10 19.92 6.25
C HIS A 161 5.08 20.97 5.13
N HIS A 162 6.11 21.04 4.28
CA HIS A 162 6.12 21.93 3.14
C HIS A 162 4.87 21.69 2.26
N PRO A 163 4.20 22.74 1.73
CA PRO A 163 3.00 22.58 0.91
C PRO A 163 3.18 21.62 -0.28
N ASP A 164 4.37 21.61 -0.88
CA ASP A 164 4.73 20.73 -1.99
C ASP A 164 5.27 19.34 -1.59
N SER A 165 5.30 18.98 -0.30
CA SER A 165 5.86 17.70 0.14
C SER A 165 5.23 16.48 -0.54
N ARG A 166 3.97 16.61 -0.96
CA ARG A 166 3.23 15.61 -1.75
C ARG A 166 3.83 15.41 -3.14
N LYS A 167 4.24 16.48 -3.81
CA LYS A 167 4.93 16.44 -5.11
C LYS A 167 6.32 15.82 -5.00
N TRP A 168 6.84 15.64 -3.80
CA TRP A 168 8.15 15.01 -3.56
C TRP A 168 8.05 13.54 -3.15
N LEU A 169 6.86 13.01 -2.88
CA LEU A 169 6.70 11.59 -2.50
C LEU A 169 7.24 10.66 -3.60
N ARG A 170 8.18 9.78 -3.22
CA ARG A 170 8.73 8.73 -4.07
C ARG A 170 8.28 7.35 -3.63
N TYR A 171 8.27 7.10 -2.32
CA TYR A 171 7.87 5.81 -1.75
C TYR A 171 7.00 6.00 -0.52
N LEU A 172 6.00 5.13 -0.35
CA LEU A 172 5.25 5.02 0.89
C LEU A 172 5.06 3.54 1.21
N ILE A 173 5.39 3.13 2.44
CA ILE A 173 5.01 1.81 2.96
C ILE A 173 4.04 1.97 4.12
N HIS A 174 2.94 1.23 4.08
CA HIS A 174 1.91 1.22 5.10
C HIS A 174 1.84 -0.16 5.75
N LEU A 175 2.14 -0.19 7.04
CA LEU A 175 2.19 -1.38 7.88
C LEU A 175 1.03 -1.33 8.88
N ARG A 176 0.27 -2.42 8.98
CA ARG A 176 -0.84 -2.55 9.94
C ARG A 176 -0.46 -3.50 11.06
N PHE A 177 -0.59 -3.05 12.30
CA PHE A 177 -0.19 -3.78 13.50
C PHE A 177 -1.41 -4.16 14.33
N GLN A 178 -1.37 -5.35 14.91
CA GLN A 178 -2.38 -5.82 15.85
C GLN A 178 -1.72 -6.48 17.05
N SER A 179 -2.24 -6.21 18.25
CA SER A 179 -1.91 -6.94 19.46
C SER A 179 -2.92 -8.07 19.72
N SER A 180 -2.43 -9.22 20.21
CA SER A 180 -3.26 -10.33 20.66
C SER A 180 -3.85 -10.09 22.06
N LYS A 181 -4.66 -11.03 22.55
CA LYS A 181 -5.11 -11.07 23.96
C LYS A 181 -3.93 -11.13 24.95
N SER A 182 -2.84 -11.78 24.56
CA SER A 182 -1.60 -11.88 25.35
C SER A 182 -0.60 -10.75 25.10
N GLY A 183 -0.97 -9.73 24.32
CA GLY A 183 -0.09 -8.60 24.02
C GLY A 183 1.02 -8.89 22.99
N ARG A 184 0.98 -10.02 22.29
CA ARG A 184 1.89 -10.32 21.17
C ARG A 184 1.53 -9.46 19.96
N ILE A 185 2.54 -8.92 19.26
CA ILE A 185 2.34 -8.03 18.12
C ILE A 185 2.52 -8.81 16.82
N ARG A 186 1.70 -8.47 15.82
CA ARG A 186 1.83 -8.99 14.47
C ARG A 186 1.52 -7.90 13.44
N LEU A 187 2.17 -7.97 12.29
CA LEU A 187 1.64 -7.37 11.07
C LEU A 187 0.43 -8.19 10.63
N HIS A 188 -0.68 -7.54 10.29
CA HIS A 188 -1.93 -8.21 9.98
C HIS A 188 -2.57 -7.71 8.68
N THR A 189 -3.46 -8.54 8.12
CA THR A 189 -4.21 -8.28 6.87
C THR A 189 -3.29 -8.14 5.67
N ASP A 190 -2.60 -7.02 5.54
CA ASP A 190 -1.84 -6.67 4.36
C ASP A 190 -0.79 -5.58 4.61
N ILE A 191 0.22 -5.54 3.75
CA ILE A 191 1.14 -4.41 3.59
C ILE A 191 0.86 -3.76 2.24
N ARG A 192 0.83 -2.43 2.22
CA ARG A 192 0.66 -1.63 1.00
C ARG A 192 1.90 -0.78 0.76
N ILE A 193 2.43 -0.85 -0.44
CA ILE A 193 3.61 -0.09 -0.88
C ILE A 193 3.20 0.76 -2.09
N LEU A 194 3.37 2.07 -2.01
CA LEU A 194 3.28 2.95 -3.17
C LEU A 194 4.67 3.30 -3.66
N VAL A 195 4.84 3.23 -4.99
CA VAL A 195 6.03 3.71 -5.67
C VAL A 195 5.61 4.69 -6.75
N PHE A 196 6.12 5.91 -6.65
CA PHE A 196 5.95 6.94 -7.67
C PHE A 196 7.17 6.96 -8.58
N ARG A 197 6.98 6.56 -9.84
CA ARG A 197 8.04 6.54 -10.87
C ARG A 197 8.33 7.93 -11.45
N LYS A 198 8.55 8.95 -10.63
CA LYS A 198 8.89 10.28 -11.17
C LYS A 198 10.15 10.15 -12.02
N HIS A 199 10.08 10.57 -13.28
CA HIS A 199 11.26 10.60 -14.14
C HIS A 199 12.29 11.49 -13.46
N ASP A 200 13.54 11.04 -13.38
CA ASP A 200 14.63 11.80 -12.77
C ASP A 200 14.96 13.09 -13.54
N LEU A 201 14.26 13.34 -14.67
CA LEU A 201 14.40 14.51 -15.51
C LEU A 201 14.00 15.82 -14.79
N ASP A 202 13.06 15.78 -13.83
CA ASP A 202 12.69 16.98 -13.04
C ASP A 202 13.81 17.46 -12.12
N VAL A 203 14.83 16.65 -11.85
CA VAL A 203 15.97 17.06 -10.99
C VAL A 203 16.89 18.04 -11.71
N ALA A 204 16.97 17.97 -13.04
CA ALA A 204 17.83 18.84 -13.86
C ALA A 204 17.15 20.16 -14.27
N THR A 205 15.81 20.23 -14.24
CA THR A 205 15.02 21.39 -14.69
C THR A 205 14.38 22.19 -13.55
N MET A 206 14.48 21.75 -12.30
CA MET A 206 14.05 22.55 -11.13
C MET A 206 15.10 23.64 -10.85
N ASN A 207 14.95 24.77 -11.56
CA ASN A 207 15.79 25.97 -11.58
C ASN A 207 15.88 26.72 -10.22
N GLY A 208 16.38 26.08 -9.16
CA GLY A 208 16.47 26.68 -7.82
C GLY A 208 17.82 26.55 -7.10
N GLY A 209 18.81 25.86 -7.67
CA GLY A 209 20.17 25.75 -7.11
C GLY A 209 20.32 24.97 -5.79
N ALA A 210 19.23 24.68 -5.07
CA ALA A 210 19.26 23.90 -3.84
C ALA A 210 19.38 22.39 -4.14
N PRO A 211 20.32 21.67 -3.51
CA PRO A 211 20.41 20.22 -3.63
C PRO A 211 19.16 19.54 -3.06
N TYR A 212 18.75 18.45 -3.70
CA TYR A 212 17.65 17.59 -3.27
C TYR A 212 18.20 16.30 -2.68
N GLU A 213 17.50 15.74 -1.71
CA GLU A 213 17.85 14.48 -1.09
C GLU A 213 16.62 13.59 -0.82
N LEU A 214 16.86 12.29 -0.66
CA LEU A 214 15.83 11.34 -0.23
C LEU A 214 15.78 11.29 1.31
N ARG A 215 14.71 11.80 1.90
CA ARG A 215 14.45 11.73 3.35
C ARG A 215 13.25 10.85 3.66
N SER A 216 13.36 10.05 4.72
CA SER A 216 12.30 9.16 5.20
C SER A 216 11.70 9.66 6.52
N PHE A 217 10.37 9.68 6.57
CA PHE A 217 9.59 10.13 7.72
C PHE A 217 8.62 9.04 8.13
N VAL A 218 8.49 8.79 9.43
CA VAL A 218 7.62 7.76 10.00
C VAL A 218 6.46 8.43 10.71
N GLN A 219 5.24 8.05 10.34
CA GLN A 219 4.00 8.58 10.89
C GLN A 219 3.14 7.45 11.48
N MET A 220 2.63 7.68 12.69
CA MET A 220 1.60 6.86 13.33
C MET A 220 0.40 7.73 13.70
N PRO A 221 -0.81 7.15 13.87
CA PRO A 221 -1.93 7.85 14.49
C PRO A 221 -1.54 8.39 15.86
N SER A 222 -1.97 9.62 16.16
CA SER A 222 -1.81 10.22 17.49
C SER A 222 -3.11 10.21 18.29
N ASN A 223 -4.27 10.36 17.63
CA ASN A 223 -5.57 10.46 18.30
C ASN A 223 -6.71 9.73 17.55
N PRO A 224 -7.11 8.52 17.96
CA PRO A 224 -6.41 7.66 18.93
C PRO A 224 -5.18 6.99 18.30
N LYS A 225 -4.10 6.85 19.08
CA LYS A 225 -2.91 6.06 18.69
C LYS A 225 -3.24 4.58 18.43
N TYR A 226 -4.18 4.04 19.21
CA TYR A 226 -4.61 2.64 19.19
C TYR A 226 -6.14 2.54 19.10
N SER A 227 -6.64 1.72 18.17
CA SER A 227 -8.05 1.42 18.06
C SER A 227 -8.37 0.03 18.61
N LYS A 228 -9.52 -0.13 19.28
CA LYS A 228 -9.96 -1.45 19.78
C LYS A 228 -10.27 -2.36 18.60
N ASN A 229 -9.80 -3.61 18.69
CA ASN A 229 -10.17 -4.67 17.77
C ASN A 229 -11.56 -5.19 18.16
N ILE A 230 -12.61 -4.53 17.68
CA ILE A 230 -13.98 -5.01 17.85
C ILE A 230 -14.15 -6.19 16.89
N LYS A 231 -14.11 -7.40 17.43
CA LYS A 231 -14.63 -8.57 16.71
C LYS A 231 -16.15 -8.49 16.81
N THR A 232 -16.80 -7.93 15.79
CA THR A 232 -18.21 -8.24 15.49
C THR A 232 -18.31 -9.66 14.97
#